data_AF-K1U1Q5-F1
#
_entry.id   AF-K1U1Q5-F1
#
_cell.length_a   1.000
_cell.length_b   1.000
_cell.length_c   1.000
_cell.angle_alpha   90.00
_cell.angle_beta   90.00
_cell.angle_gamma   90.00
#
_symmetry.space_group_name_H-M   'P 1'
#
loop_
_entity.id
_entity.type
_entity.pdbx_description
1 polymer ?
#
loop_
_entity_poly.entity_id
_entity_poly.type
_entity_poly.pdbx_seq_one_letter_code
_entity_poly.pdbx_strand_id
1 'polypeptide(L)'
;GLFALYSIYQTDAFSRVASVSGSLWFPGIKEYVVSRTPVKKPADIFFSLGDRECRTQNSLLRCVQQNTESIERYYHEQGIDTTFQLNPGNHFKDVVQRTAAGLQWLLSREYDP
;
A
#
# COMPACT_ATOMS: atom_id res chain seq x y z
N GLY A 1 -3.70 4.79 -3.98
CA GLY A 1 -2.68 4.22 -3.08
C GLY A 1 -1.49 5.11 -2.77
N LEU A 2 -0.74 5.64 -3.77
CA LEU A 2 0.52 6.36 -3.53
C LEU A 2 0.40 7.50 -2.51
N PHE A 3 -0.55 8.42 -2.70
CA PHE A 3 -0.76 9.53 -1.77
C PHE A 3 -1.14 9.08 -0.36
N ALA A 4 -1.98 8.03 -0.24
CA ALA A 4 -2.38 7.50 1.06
C ALA A 4 -1.16 7.01 1.85
N LEU A 5 -0.24 6.28 1.20
CA LEU A 5 1.00 5.87 1.84
C LEU A 5 1.94 7.04 2.13
N TYR A 6 2.09 7.97 1.18
CA TYR A 6 2.92 9.16 1.36
C TYR A 6 2.46 10.04 2.52
N SER A 7 1.15 10.10 2.79
CA SER A 7 0.57 11.00 3.80
C SER A 7 1.11 10.78 5.22
N ILE A 8 1.45 9.55 5.61
CA ILE A 8 1.98 9.24 6.96
C ILE A 8 3.35 9.89 7.21
N TYR A 9 4.07 10.27 6.15
CA TYR A 9 5.34 10.98 6.24
C TYR A 9 5.18 12.50 6.30
N GLN A 10 3.95 13.00 6.14
CA GLN A 10 3.65 14.43 6.10
C GLN A 10 2.81 14.89 7.29
N THR A 11 2.01 14.00 7.88
CA THR A 11 1.07 14.36 8.95
C THR A 11 0.77 13.15 9.84
N ASP A 12 0.32 13.42 11.06
CA ASP A 12 -0.21 12.46 12.04
C ASP A 12 -1.74 12.32 11.99
N ALA A 13 -2.42 12.99 11.06
CA ALA A 13 -3.88 12.97 10.93
C ALA A 13 -4.47 11.58 10.62
N PHE A 14 -3.64 10.65 10.12
CA PHE A 14 -4.05 9.30 9.75
C PHE A 14 -3.28 8.25 10.56
N SER A 15 -4.01 7.41 11.29
CA SER A 15 -3.43 6.27 12.02
C SER A 15 -3.34 4.99 11.18
N ARG A 16 -4.04 4.94 10.04
CA ARG A 16 -4.29 3.74 9.23
C ARG A 16 -4.23 4.07 7.74
N VAL A 17 -3.73 3.15 6.92
CA VAL A 17 -3.55 3.38 5.47
C VAL A 17 -4.10 2.22 4.65
N ALA A 18 -4.85 2.55 3.59
CA ALA A 18 -5.18 1.59 2.52
C ALA A 18 -4.58 2.08 1.19
N SER A 19 -3.59 1.34 0.68
CA SER A 19 -3.02 1.53 -0.65
C SER A 19 -3.58 0.50 -1.65
N VAL A 20 -4.75 0.82 -2.21
CA VAL A 20 -5.37 0.02 -3.27
C VAL A 20 -4.94 0.53 -4.64
N SER A 21 -4.46 -0.39 -5.49
CA SER A 21 -3.88 -0.11 -6.81
C SER A 21 -2.93 1.10 -6.77
N GLY A 22 -2.07 1.11 -5.75
CA GLY A 22 -1.18 2.23 -5.48
C GLY A 22 -0.14 2.37 -6.58
N SER A 23 0.12 3.61 -7.00
CA SER A 23 1.20 3.95 -7.94
C SER A 23 2.59 3.79 -7.32
N LEU A 24 2.86 2.65 -6.68
CA LEU A 24 4.14 2.29 -6.09
C LEU A 24 5.17 1.84 -7.15
N TRP A 25 4.87 2.09 -8.43
CA TRP A 25 5.85 2.15 -9.51
C TRP A 25 6.49 3.54 -9.64
N PHE A 26 5.96 4.57 -8.96
CA PHE A 26 6.46 5.93 -9.07
C PHE A 26 7.96 5.98 -8.68
N PRO A 27 8.81 6.63 -9.48
CA PRO A 27 10.26 6.61 -9.26
C PRO A 27 10.66 7.03 -7.84
N GLY A 28 11.58 6.28 -7.23
CA GLY A 28 12.15 6.60 -5.91
C GLY A 28 11.28 6.23 -4.71
N ILE A 29 10.12 5.59 -4.89
CA ILE A 29 9.18 5.34 -3.79
C ILE A 29 9.74 4.38 -2.72
N LYS A 30 10.52 3.36 -3.11
CA LYS A 30 11.12 2.43 -2.14
C LYS A 30 12.16 3.16 -1.32
N GLU A 31 13.03 3.90 -1.98
CA GLU A 31 14.08 4.71 -1.37
C GLU A 31 13.47 5.75 -0.42
N TYR A 32 12.37 6.38 -0.84
CA TYR A 32 11.60 7.30 -0.01
C TYR A 32 11.08 6.63 1.27
N VAL A 33 10.49 5.44 1.15
CA VAL A 33 9.91 4.69 2.29
C VAL A 33 11.00 4.27 3.28
N VAL A 34 12.13 3.74 2.80
CA VAL A 34 13.20 3.20 3.68
C VAL A 34 14.11 4.28 4.29
N SER A 35 14.18 5.47 3.68
CA SER A 35 15.07 6.56 4.13
C SER A 35 14.39 7.55 5.08
N ARG A 36 13.12 7.35 5.41
CA ARG A 36 12.32 8.28 6.22
C ARG A 36 11.57 7.55 7.30
N THR A 37 11.26 8.28 8.38
CA THR A 37 10.38 7.83 9.44
C THR A 37 9.01 8.50 9.26
N PRO A 38 7.89 7.75 9.35
CA PRO A 38 6.55 8.33 9.44
C PRO A 38 6.44 9.33 10.60
N VAL A 39 5.59 10.34 10.48
CA VAL A 39 5.35 11.35 11.54
C VAL A 39 4.82 10.70 12.82
N LYS A 40 3.87 9.77 12.66
CA LYS A 40 3.40 8.84 13.69
C LYS A 40 3.49 7.43 13.12
N LYS A 41 3.90 6.45 13.92
CA LYS A 41 3.87 5.03 13.51
C LYS A 41 2.42 4.66 13.18
N PRO A 42 2.09 4.25 11.94
CA PRO A 42 0.75 3.80 11.62
C PRO A 42 0.45 2.50 12.38
N ALA A 43 -0.80 2.32 12.77
CA ALA A 43 -1.27 1.07 13.38
C ALA A 43 -1.32 -0.04 12.33
N ASP A 44 -1.96 0.24 11.20
CA ASP A 44 -2.29 -0.75 10.19
C ASP A 44 -2.06 -0.21 8.76
N ILE A 45 -1.49 -1.03 7.88
CA ILE A 45 -1.32 -0.70 6.45
C ILE A 45 -1.80 -1.85 5.56
N PHE A 46 -2.83 -1.58 4.76
CA PHE A 46 -3.36 -2.50 3.77
C PHE A 46 -2.82 -2.18 2.37
N PHE A 47 -2.34 -3.19 1.65
CA PHE A 47 -1.97 -3.10 0.24
C PHE A 47 -2.84 -4.02 -0.63
N SER A 48 -3.20 -3.55 -1.83
CA SER A 48 -3.91 -4.38 -2.80
C SER A 48 -3.50 -4.06 -4.23
N LEU A 49 -3.30 -5.09 -5.04
CA LEU A 49 -3.07 -5.01 -6.48
C LEU A 49 -3.88 -6.04 -7.25
N GLY A 50 -4.10 -5.79 -8.55
CA GLY A 50 -4.44 -6.82 -9.52
C GLY A 50 -3.20 -7.58 -10.02
N ASP A 51 -3.30 -8.89 -10.20
CA ASP A 51 -2.23 -9.80 -10.68
C ASP A 51 -1.76 -9.52 -12.12
N ARG A 52 -2.52 -8.71 -12.87
CA ARG A 52 -2.15 -8.24 -14.21
C ARG A 52 -1.66 -6.79 -14.23
N GLU A 53 -1.63 -6.09 -13.10
CA GLU A 53 -1.11 -4.70 -13.07
C GLU A 53 0.37 -4.63 -13.44
N CYS A 54 1.16 -5.63 -13.06
CA CYS A 54 2.56 -5.76 -13.48
C CYS A 54 2.73 -6.23 -14.95
N ARG A 55 1.68 -6.77 -15.57
CA ARG A 55 1.68 -7.33 -16.94
C ARG A 55 1.29 -6.28 -17.98
N THR A 56 1.99 -5.16 -17.97
CA THR A 56 1.74 -4.01 -18.84
C THR A 56 2.89 -3.77 -19.81
N GLN A 57 2.60 -3.16 -20.97
CA GLN A 57 3.63 -2.79 -21.94
C GLN A 57 4.54 -1.67 -21.43
N ASN A 58 4.04 -0.82 -20.52
CA ASN A 58 4.84 0.24 -19.92
C ASN A 58 5.85 -0.34 -18.92
N SER A 59 7.13 -0.28 -19.26
CA SER A 59 8.23 -0.84 -18.45
C SER A 59 8.30 -0.23 -17.05
N LEU A 60 7.97 1.04 -16.88
CA LEU A 60 7.95 1.71 -15.57
C LEU A 60 6.92 1.09 -14.63
N LEU A 61 5.75 0.73 -15.15
CA LEU A 61 4.65 0.20 -14.34
C LEU A 61 4.87 -1.26 -13.93
N ARG A 62 5.72 -2.02 -14.63
CA ARG A 62 5.93 -3.47 -14.36
C ARG A 62 6.45 -3.75 -12.95
N CYS A 63 7.19 -2.83 -12.37
CA CYS A 63 7.74 -2.98 -11.02
C CYS A 63 6.70 -2.78 -9.91
N VAL A 64 5.46 -2.37 -10.21
CA VAL A 64 4.44 -2.03 -9.20
C VAL A 64 4.22 -3.15 -8.19
N GLN A 65 4.17 -4.41 -8.64
CA GLN A 65 3.97 -5.55 -7.75
C GLN A 65 5.19 -5.80 -6.87
N GLN A 66 6.38 -5.91 -7.47
CA GLN A 66 7.62 -6.09 -6.73
C GLN A 66 7.84 -4.98 -5.70
N ASN A 67 7.57 -3.72 -6.06
CA ASN A 67 7.70 -2.59 -5.15
C ASN A 67 6.66 -2.65 -4.02
N THR A 68 5.41 -3.03 -4.32
CA THR A 68 4.37 -3.19 -3.29
C THR A 68 4.73 -4.29 -2.30
N GLU A 69 5.17 -5.46 -2.77
CA GLU A 69 5.64 -6.56 -1.92
C GLU A 69 6.88 -6.16 -1.09
N SER A 70 7.82 -5.40 -1.67
CA SER A 70 9.01 -4.95 -0.94
C SER A 70 8.67 -3.94 0.16
N ILE A 71 7.74 -3.02 -0.14
CA ILE A 71 7.29 -2.00 0.80
C ILE A 71 6.46 -2.62 1.92
N GLU A 72 5.58 -3.58 1.60
CA GLU A 72 4.81 -4.30 2.60
C GLU A 72 5.72 -5.07 3.56
N ARG A 73 6.68 -5.85 3.01
CA ARG A 73 7.67 -6.55 3.82
C ARG A 73 8.45 -5.61 4.74
N TYR A 74 8.87 -4.45 4.22
CA TYR A 74 9.58 -3.46 5.02
C TYR A 74 8.76 -3.02 6.24
N TYR A 75 7.48 -2.66 6.07
CA TYR A 75 6.64 -2.26 7.20
C TYR A 75 6.33 -3.41 8.16
N HIS A 76 6.11 -4.62 7.64
CA HIS A 76 5.95 -5.82 8.45
C HIS A 76 7.19 -6.04 9.35
N GLU A 77 8.40 -5.91 8.79
CA GLU A 77 9.66 -6.01 9.54
C GLU A 77 9.85 -4.90 10.58
N GLN A 78 9.22 -3.73 10.41
CA GLN A 78 9.15 -2.68 11.43
C GLN A 78 8.06 -2.93 12.51
N GLY A 79 7.39 -4.08 12.46
CA GLY A 79 6.34 -4.48 13.39
C GLY A 79 5.09 -3.59 13.28
N ILE A 80 4.70 -3.22 12.06
CA ILE A 80 3.40 -2.63 11.74
C ILE A 80 2.49 -3.76 11.23
N ASP A 81 1.22 -3.81 11.64
CA ASP A 81 0.28 -4.80 11.09
C ASP A 81 0.02 -4.45 9.62
N THR A 82 0.49 -5.30 8.72
CA THR A 82 0.36 -5.10 7.28
C THR A 82 -0.13 -6.34 6.58
N THR A 83 -0.80 -6.14 5.46
CA THR A 83 -1.11 -7.22 4.54
C THR A 83 -1.01 -6.75 3.09
N PHE A 84 -0.72 -7.70 2.21
CA PHE A 84 -0.81 -7.50 0.77
C PHE A 84 -1.77 -8.51 0.14
N GLN A 85 -2.83 -7.99 -0.49
CA GLN A 85 -3.80 -8.80 -1.22
C GLN A 85 -3.60 -8.67 -2.74
N LEU A 86 -3.24 -9.78 -3.38
CA LEU A 86 -3.20 -9.89 -4.84
C LEU A 86 -4.55 -10.42 -5.36
N ASN A 87 -5.15 -9.69 -6.30
CA ASN A 87 -6.50 -9.97 -6.80
C ASN A 87 -6.47 -10.36 -8.29
N PRO A 88 -7.36 -11.24 -8.76
CA PRO A 88 -7.45 -11.55 -10.19
C PRO A 88 -7.95 -10.34 -11.01
N GLY A 89 -7.11 -9.72 -11.83
CA GLY A 89 -7.50 -8.56 -12.62
C GLY A 89 -6.38 -7.59 -12.96
N ASN A 90 -6.72 -6.60 -13.79
CA ASN A 90 -5.87 -5.43 -14.04
C ASN A 90 -6.26 -4.27 -13.11
N HIS A 91 -5.69 -3.10 -13.35
CA HIS A 91 -5.89 -1.90 -12.55
C HIS A 91 -7.35 -1.46 -12.40
N PHE A 92 -8.19 -1.73 -13.41
CA PHE A 92 -9.57 -1.23 -13.49
C PHE A 92 -10.63 -2.23 -13.06
N LYS A 93 -10.24 -3.49 -12.82
CA LYS A 93 -11.18 -4.54 -12.46
C LYS A 93 -11.52 -4.48 -10.97
N ASP A 94 -12.80 -4.55 -10.61
CA ASP A 94 -13.26 -4.67 -9.21
C ASP A 94 -12.66 -3.61 -8.26
N VAL A 95 -12.45 -2.37 -8.73
CA VAL A 95 -11.81 -1.29 -7.94
C VAL A 95 -12.59 -1.02 -6.66
N VAL A 96 -13.92 -0.95 -6.75
CA VAL A 96 -14.80 -0.68 -5.60
C VAL A 96 -14.68 -1.79 -4.55
N GLN A 97 -14.72 -3.05 -4.99
CA GLN A 97 -14.64 -4.22 -4.12
C GLN A 97 -13.27 -4.29 -3.42
N ARG A 98 -12.17 -4.01 -4.14
CA ARG A 98 -10.82 -3.98 -3.57
C ARG A 98 -10.67 -2.86 -2.53
N THR A 99 -11.24 -1.69 -2.79
CA THR A 99 -11.30 -0.60 -1.80
C THR A 99 -12.13 -0.98 -0.59
N ALA A 100 -13.31 -1.58 -0.78
CA ALA A 100 -14.15 -2.05 0.30
C ALA A 100 -13.46 -3.12 1.16
N ALA A 101 -12.74 -4.07 0.54
CA ALA A 101 -11.95 -5.08 1.24
C ALA A 101 -10.85 -4.43 2.10
N GLY A 102 -10.14 -3.43 1.57
CA GLY A 102 -9.13 -2.70 2.35
C GLY A 102 -9.71 -1.94 3.53
N LEU A 103 -10.85 -1.28 3.35
CA LEU A 103 -11.55 -0.60 4.46
C LEU A 103 -12.05 -1.60 5.51
N GLN A 104 -12.66 -2.71 5.07
CA GLN A 104 -13.12 -3.77 5.97
C GLN A 104 -11.97 -4.36 6.77
N TRP A 105 -10.83 -4.61 6.12
CA TRP A 105 -9.63 -5.09 6.78
C TRP A 105 -9.20 -4.10 7.86
N LEU A 106 -9.02 -2.82 7.54
CA LEU A 106 -8.61 -1.80 8.52
C LEU A 106 -9.59 -1.67 9.70
N LEU A 107 -10.90 -1.72 9.43
CA LEU A 107 -11.93 -1.55 10.47
C LEU A 107 -12.07 -2.78 11.37
N SER A 108 -11.61 -3.95 10.96
CA SER A 108 -11.70 -5.17 11.78
C SER A 108 -10.53 -5.36 12.74
N ARG A 109 -9.57 -4.42 12.81
CA ARG A 109 -8.47 -4.43 13.78
C ARG A 109 -8.84 -3.58 14.98
N GLU A 110 -8.51 -4.05 16.17
CA GLU A 110 -8.53 -3.21 17.35
C GLU A 110 -7.55 -2.02 17.16
N TYR A 111 -7.99 -0.82 17.53
CA TYR A 111 -7.16 0.38 17.50
C TYR A 111 -6.98 0.85 18.93
N ASP A 112 -5.74 0.85 19.43
CA ASP A 112 -5.38 1.51 20.68
C ASP A 112 -4.70 2.86 20.34
N PRO A 113 -5.34 4.02 20.60
CA PRO A 113 -4.96 5.32 20.04
C PRO A 113 -3.57 5.89 20.35
#